data_AF-A0A8J7FD16-F1
#
_entry.id   AF-A0A8J7FD16-F1
#
_cell.length_a   1.000
_cell.length_b   1.000
_cell.length_c   1.000
_cell.angle_alpha   90.00
_cell.angle_beta   90.00
_cell.angle_gamma   90.00
#
_symmetry.space_group_name_H-M   'P 1'
#
loop_
_entity.id
_entity.type
_entity.pdbx_description
1 polymer ?
#
loop_
_entity_poly.entity_id
_entity_poly.type
_entity_poly.pdbx_seq_one_letter_code
_entity_poly.pdbx_strand_id
1 'polypeptide(L)' 'MVLVSRKTNPLYWDLINTFGQCTGIPMPLNTSFNENEIIVCTPEETLAYFLRTDMDVLVLGRYYLTKKNV' A
#
# COMPACT_ATOMS: atom_id res chain seq x y z
N MET A 1 15.52 4.59 -3.82
CA MET A 1 15.27 5.21 -2.49
C MET A 1 14.62 6.56 -2.74
N VAL A 2 13.39 6.76 -2.27
CA VAL A 2 12.64 8.01 -2.47
C VAL A 2 12.51 8.71 -1.12
N LEU A 3 12.82 10.01 -1.08
CA LEU A 3 12.63 10.80 0.12
C LEU A 3 11.16 11.21 0.23
N VAL A 4 10.53 10.85 1.34
CA VAL A 4 9.15 11.26 1.67
C VAL A 4 9.21 12.30 2.77
N SER A 5 8.58 13.46 2.56
CA SER A 5 8.46 14.49 3.59
C SER A 5 7.05 14.51 4.15
N ARG A 6 6.92 14.73 5.47
CA ARG A 6 5.60 14.89 6.11
C ARG A 6 4.80 16.04 5.53
N LYS A 7 5.48 17.09 5.03
CA LYS A 7 4.86 18.25 4.38
C LYS A 7 4.19 17.89 3.05
N THR A 8 4.75 16.95 2.28
CA THR A 8 4.26 16.61 0.94
C THR A 8 3.34 15.40 0.93
N ASN A 9 3.54 14.44 1.83
CA ASN A 9 2.67 13.26 1.96
C ASN A 9 2.57 12.84 3.43
N PRO A 10 1.72 13.51 4.24
CA PRO A 10 1.66 13.27 5.68
C PRO A 10 1.23 11.84 6.01
N LEU A 11 0.26 11.27 5.28
CA LEU A 11 -0.22 9.91 5.53
C LEU A 11 0.86 8.85 5.29
N TYR A 12 1.57 8.93 4.16
CA TYR A 12 2.62 7.97 3.86
C TYR A 12 3.84 8.17 4.78
N TRP A 13 4.13 9.41 5.17
CA TRP A 13 5.18 9.69 6.15
C TRP A 13 4.83 9.10 7.53
N ASP A 14 3.59 9.29 8.01
CA ASP A 14 3.14 8.75 9.30
C ASP A 14 3.16 7.21 9.29
N LEU A 15 2.83 6.58 8.15
CA LEU A 15 2.98 5.13 7.93
C LEU A 15 4.44 4.69 8.09
N ILE A 16 5.37 5.32 7.36
CA ILE A 16 6.81 4.97 7.40
C ILE A 16 7.36 5.16 8.82
N ASN A 17 6.99 6.25 9.49
CA ASN A 17 7.41 6.53 10.85
C ASN A 17 6.90 5.46 11.83
N THR A 18 5.62 5.10 11.74
CA THR A 18 5.02 4.04 12.59
C THR A 18 5.66 2.68 12.31
N PHE A 19 5.90 2.36 11.03
CA PHE A 19 6.62 1.15 10.64
C PHE A 19 8.03 1.10 11.25
N GLY A 20 8.76 2.22 11.24
CA GLY A 20 10.07 2.33 11.90
C GLY A 20 10.01 2.18 13.42
N GLN A 21 8.97 2.69 14.08
CA GLN A 21 8.75 2.49 15.51
C GLN A 21 8.52 1.00 15.86
N CYS A 22 7.82 0.27 15.00
CA CYS A 22 7.55 -1.16 15.19
C CYS A 22 8.74 -2.06 14.86
N THR A 23 9.54 -1.72 13.83
CA THR A 23 10.56 -2.62 13.25
C THR A 23 12.01 -2.17 13.52
N GLY A 24 12.22 -0.95 13.98
CA GLY A 24 13.53 -0.31 14.07
C GLY A 24 14.08 0.24 12.75
N ILE A 25 13.41 -0.02 11.61
CA ILE A 25 13.87 0.40 10.27
C ILE A 25 12.73 1.15 9.55
N PRO A 26 12.80 2.48 9.40
CA PRO A 26 11.75 3.28 8.77
C PRO A 26 11.85 3.26 7.23
N MET A 27 11.89 2.07 6.63
CA MET A 27 12.06 1.92 5.17
C MET A 27 11.27 0.72 4.65
N PRO A 28 9.94 0.88 4.42
CA PRO A 28 9.16 -0.15 3.75
C PRO A 28 9.62 -0.30 2.29
N LEU A 29 9.55 -1.52 1.77
CA LEU A 29 9.73 -1.77 0.34
C LEU A 29 8.53 -1.19 -0.40
N ASN A 30 8.78 -0.21 -1.27
CA ASN A 30 7.76 0.39 -2.13
C ASN A 30 7.99 -0.04 -3.58
N THR A 31 7.00 -0.71 -4.17
CA THR A 31 7.00 -1.12 -5.57
C THR A 31 5.74 -0.60 -6.25
N SER A 32 5.74 -0.53 -7.57
CA SER A 32 4.55 -0.15 -8.34
C SER A 32 3.39 -1.10 -8.03
N PHE A 33 2.21 -0.51 -7.82
CA PHE A 33 0.96 -1.23 -7.74
C PHE A 33 0.36 -1.28 -9.16
N ASN A 34 0.72 -2.30 -9.93
CA ASN A 34 0.35 -2.40 -11.35
C ASN A 34 0.06 -3.84 -11.78
N GLU A 35 -0.83 -3.96 -12.78
CA GLU A 35 -1.09 -5.20 -13.50
C GLU A 35 -0.58 -5.07 -14.93
N ASN A 36 0.46 -5.81 -15.33
CA ASN A 36 0.95 -5.82 -16.71
C ASN A 36 1.10 -4.41 -17.34
N GLU A 37 1.64 -3.47 -16.56
CA GLU A 37 1.83 -2.05 -16.91
C GLU A 37 0.58 -1.14 -16.98
N ILE A 38 -0.61 -1.64 -16.70
CA ILE A 38 -1.80 -0.80 -16.52
C ILE A 38 -1.79 -0.26 -15.09
N ILE A 39 -1.76 1.07 -14.96
CA ILE A 39 -1.92 1.76 -13.67
C ILE A 39 -3.37 1.59 -13.24
N VAL A 40 -3.57 0.98 -12.08
CA VAL A 40 -4.88 0.88 -11.43
C VAL A 40 -5.35 2.28 -11.06
N CYS A 41 -6.46 2.74 -11.63
CA CYS A 41 -6.98 4.10 -11.45
C CYS A 41 -8.33 4.13 -10.73
N THR A 42 -9.03 3.00 -10.63
CA THR A 42 -10.35 2.91 -9.99
C THR A 42 -10.38 1.94 -8.80
N PRO A 43 -11.26 2.16 -7.81
CA PRO A 43 -11.52 1.18 -6.74
C PRO A 43 -11.87 -0.21 -7.27
N GLU A 44 -12.65 -0.30 -8.34
CA GLU A 44 -13.08 -1.55 -8.96
C GLU A 44 -11.90 -2.32 -9.56
N GLU A 45 -11.02 -1.64 -10.29
CA GLU A 45 -9.77 -2.21 -10.79
C GLU A 45 -8.86 -2.66 -9.63
N THR A 46 -8.78 -1.85 -8.56
CA THR A 46 -7.98 -2.17 -7.37
C THR A 46 -8.46 -3.46 -6.71
N LEU A 47 -9.77 -3.62 -6.57
CA LEU A 47 -10.38 -4.81 -5.99
C LEU A 47 -10.18 -6.03 -6.89
N ALA A 48 -10.40 -5.91 -8.20
CA ALA A 48 -10.20 -7.00 -9.15
C ALA A 48 -8.74 -7.48 -9.16
N TYR A 49 -7.79 -6.54 -9.15
CA TYR A 49 -6.36 -6.83 -9.04
C TYR A 49 -6.02 -7.50 -7.71
N PHE A 50 -6.43 -6.92 -6.58
CA PHE A 50 -6.20 -7.47 -5.25
C PHE A 50 -6.72 -8.90 -5.13
N LEU A 51 -7.91 -9.20 -5.66
CA LEU A 51 -8.50 -10.55 -5.59
C LEU A 51 -7.71 -11.60 -6.36
N ARG A 52 -7.00 -11.24 -7.44
CA ARG A 52 -6.23 -12.16 -8.29
C ARG A 52 -4.75 -12.33 -7.88
N THR A 53 -4.19 -11.45 -7.06
CA THR A 53 -2.81 -11.56 -6.56
C THR A 53 -2.72 -12.29 -5.23
N ASP A 54 -1.53 -12.63 -4.75
CA ASP A 54 -1.34 -13.21 -3.41
C ASP A 54 -1.16 -12.15 -2.31
N MET A 55 -1.66 -10.93 -2.52
CA MET A 55 -1.60 -9.89 -1.50
C MET A 55 -2.49 -10.23 -0.29
N ASP A 56 -1.93 -10.11 0.91
CA ASP A 56 -2.64 -10.41 2.16
C ASP A 56 -3.68 -9.35 2.52
N VAL A 57 -3.33 -8.08 2.31
CA VAL A 57 -4.09 -6.91 2.78
C VAL A 57 -4.15 -5.84 1.70
N LEU A 58 -5.33 -5.25 1.53
CA LEU A 58 -5.54 -4.02 0.75
C LEU A 58 -6.05 -2.91 1.66
N VAL A 59 -5.35 -1.77 1.65
CA VAL A 59 -5.80 -0.53 2.28
C VAL A 59 -6.18 0.47 1.20
N LEU A 60 -7.47 0.81 1.12
CA LEU A 60 -8.00 1.75 0.12
C LEU A 60 -8.71 2.90 0.85
N GLY A 61 -8.03 4.05 0.97
CA GLY A 61 -8.54 5.17 1.75
C GLY A 61 -8.73 4.79 3.23
N ARG A 62 -9.98 4.76 3.70
CA ARG A 62 -10.34 4.38 5.09
C ARG A 62 -10.77 2.92 5.24
N TYR A 63 -10.66 2.12 4.19
CA TYR A 63 -11.06 0.72 4.19
C TYR A 63 -9.84 -0.18 4.34
N TYR A 64 -9.96 -1.19 5.21
CA TYR A 64 -8.99 -2.25 5.42
C TYR A 64 -9.64 -3.57 5.00
N LEU A 65 -9.05 -4.24 4.01
CA LEU A 65 -9.60 -5.44 3.40
C LEU A 65 -8.61 -6.59 3.55
N THR A 66 -9.13 -7.76 3.91
CA THR A 66 -8.40 -9.03 3.95
C THR A 66 -9.18 -10.04 3.12
N LYS A 67 -8.47 -10.97 2.47
CA LYS A 67 -9.13 -12.10 1.84
C LYS A 67 -9.64 -13.06 2.92
N LYS A 68 -10.87 -13.54 2.76
CA LYS A 68 -11.29 -14.73 3.51
C LYS A 68 -10.56 -15.91 2.90
N ASN A 69 -9.76 -16.60 3.70
CA ASN A 69 -9.25 -17.91 3.33
C ASN A 69 -10.47 -18.81 3.06
N VAL A 70 -10.63 -19.25 1.82
CA VAL A 70 -11.56 -20.33 1.44
C VAL A 70 -10.80 -21.63 1.57
#